data_AF-K1LUB1-F1
#
_entry.id   AF-K1LUB1-F1
#
_cell.length_a   1.000
_cell.length_b   1.000
_cell.length_c   1.000
_cell.angle_alpha   90.00
_cell.angle_beta   90.00
_cell.angle_gamma   90.00
#
_symmetry.space_group_name_H-M   'P 1'
#
loop_
_entity.id
_entity.type
_entity.pdbx_description
1 polymer ?
#
loop_
_entity_poly.entity_id
_entity_poly.type
_entity_poly.pdbx_seq_one_letter_code
_entity_poly.pdbx_strand_id
1 'polypeptide(L)'
;MKDMLVRLMDLPDIADLEANLKKENIIIRRPIPPEKSLVADWVDKEFGMYWKNEVEAAFSRLPVHCFIAQRENEILGFACFETTAKNFFGPTGTLEKMRGKGIGKILLVKSLEAMKSMGYAYAIIGGVGPAAFYENVVNAKIIEGSDISIYQNLLRKSP
;
A
#
# COMPACT_ATOMS: atom_id res chain seq x y z
N MET A 1 9.61 10.30 -10.42
CA MET A 1 8.75 9.09 -10.33
C MET A 1 7.39 9.51 -10.84
N LYS A 2 6.72 8.68 -11.64
CA LYS A 2 5.40 9.00 -12.18
C LYS A 2 4.31 8.46 -11.27
N ASP A 3 3.14 9.07 -11.33
CA ASP A 3 1.93 8.61 -10.66
C ASP A 3 1.08 7.84 -11.68
N MET A 4 0.21 6.95 -11.18
CA MET A 4 -0.71 6.18 -12.03
C MET A 4 -2.15 6.30 -11.56
N LEU A 5 -3.09 6.37 -12.50
CA LEU A 5 -4.52 6.36 -12.28
C LEU A 5 -5.06 4.93 -12.36
N VAL A 6 -5.92 4.57 -11.41
CA VAL A 6 -6.64 3.29 -11.40
C VAL A 6 -8.14 3.53 -11.39
N ARG A 7 -8.88 2.81 -12.23
CA ARG A 7 -10.35 2.75 -12.17
C ARG A 7 -10.78 1.70 -11.15
N LEU A 8 -11.43 2.13 -10.07
CA LEU A 8 -11.77 1.25 -8.94
C LEU A 8 -12.97 0.32 -9.22
N MET A 9 -13.62 0.49 -10.37
CA MET A 9 -14.72 -0.35 -10.80
C MET A 9 -14.25 -1.66 -11.47
N ASP A 10 -12.98 -1.73 -11.90
CA ASP A 10 -12.40 -2.88 -12.62
C ASP A 10 -11.35 -3.62 -11.78
N LEU A 11 -11.45 -3.56 -10.45
CA LEU A 11 -10.51 -4.27 -9.59
C LEU A 11 -10.66 -5.79 -9.79
N PRO A 12 -9.54 -6.53 -9.89
CA PRO A 12 -9.60 -7.97 -10.09
C PRO A 12 -10.11 -8.68 -8.83
N ASP A 13 -10.74 -9.83 -9.01
CA ASP A 13 -10.98 -10.75 -7.91
C ASP A 13 -9.65 -11.33 -7.41
N ILE A 14 -9.51 -11.39 -6.09
CA ILE A 14 -8.33 -11.88 -5.37
C ILE A 14 -8.68 -13.01 -4.39
N ALA A 15 -9.91 -13.50 -4.37
CA ALA A 15 -10.40 -14.50 -3.41
C ALA A 15 -9.52 -15.76 -3.38
N ASP A 16 -9.17 -16.32 -4.54
CA ASP A 16 -8.33 -17.53 -4.62
C ASP A 16 -6.90 -17.28 -4.12
N LEU A 17 -6.33 -16.11 -4.41
CA LEU A 17 -4.99 -15.74 -3.93
C LEU A 17 -4.99 -15.60 -2.40
N GLU A 18 -6.02 -14.95 -1.84
CA GLU A 18 -6.18 -14.80 -0.40
C GLU A 18 -6.40 -16.16 0.29
N ALA A 19 -7.20 -17.04 -0.31
CA ALA A 19 -7.42 -18.40 0.19
C ALA A 19 -6.12 -19.23 0.18
N ASN A 20 -5.28 -19.08 -0.85
CA ASN A 20 -3.98 -19.78 -0.90
C ASN A 20 -2.99 -19.25 0.14
N LEU A 21 -2.90 -17.93 0.33
CA LEU A 21 -2.07 -17.36 1.41
C LEU A 21 -2.53 -17.82 2.80
N LYS A 22 -3.85 -17.93 3.00
CA LYS A 22 -4.40 -18.42 4.27
C LYS A 22 -3.97 -19.85 4.57
N LYS A 23 -3.81 -20.73 3.56
CA LYS A 23 -3.26 -22.09 3.74
C LYS A 23 -1.79 -22.08 4.20
N GLU A 24 -1.05 -21.02 3.88
CA GLU A 24 0.32 -20.77 4.36
C GLU A 24 0.35 -20.02 5.72
N ASN A 25 -0.78 -19.90 6.41
CA ASN A 25 -0.95 -19.12 7.64
C ASN A 25 -0.62 -17.62 7.48
N ILE A 26 -0.75 -17.09 6.27
CA ILE A 26 -0.58 -15.66 5.98
C ILE A 26 -1.98 -15.03 5.91
N ILE A 27 -2.21 -14.00 6.72
CA ILE A 27 -3.45 -13.23 6.71
C ILE A 27 -3.17 -11.78 6.31
N ILE A 28 -4.15 -11.17 5.65
CA ILE A 28 -4.15 -9.76 5.28
C ILE A 28 -5.25 -9.08 6.08
N ARG A 29 -4.89 -8.07 6.89
CA ARG A 29 -5.86 -7.37 7.74
C ARG A 29 -5.44 -5.93 8.00
N ARG A 30 -6.36 -5.16 8.56
CA ARG A 30 -6.00 -3.86 9.14
C ARG A 30 -5.40 -4.07 10.54
N PRO A 31 -4.28 -3.42 10.86
CA PRO A 31 -3.83 -3.32 12.24
C PRO A 31 -4.78 -2.43 13.05
N ILE A 32 -4.80 -2.62 14.37
CA ILE A 32 -5.55 -1.78 15.32
C ILE A 32 -4.62 -0.84 16.08
N PRO A 33 -5.11 0.26 16.71
CA PRO A 33 -4.26 1.27 17.32
C PRO A 33 -3.19 0.78 18.31
N PRO A 34 -3.43 -0.26 19.17
CA PRO A 34 -2.40 -0.82 20.04
C PRO A 34 -1.15 -1.36 19.32
N GLU A 35 -1.26 -1.64 18.02
CA GLU A 35 -0.18 -2.18 17.20
C GLU A 35 0.62 -1.10 16.47
N LYS A 36 0.26 0.19 16.64
CA LYS A 36 0.83 1.31 15.88
C LYS A 36 2.36 1.29 15.88
N SER A 37 2.98 1.27 17.06
CA SER A 37 4.44 1.33 17.16
C SER A 37 5.11 0.08 16.58
N LEU A 38 4.52 -1.12 16.76
CA LEU A 38 5.05 -2.36 16.18
C LEU A 38 5.11 -2.29 14.65
N VAL A 39 4.04 -1.81 14.02
CA VAL A 39 3.98 -1.68 12.56
C VAL A 39 4.88 -0.55 12.07
N ALA A 40 4.86 0.62 12.72
CA ALA A 40 5.66 1.78 12.32
C ALA A 40 7.16 1.50 12.43
N ASP A 41 7.62 0.94 13.55
CA ASP A 41 9.04 0.63 13.77
C ASP A 41 9.53 -0.49 12.84
N TRP A 42 8.68 -1.46 12.51
CA TRP A 42 8.99 -2.45 11.49
C TRP A 42 9.15 -1.80 10.11
N VAL A 43 8.25 -0.89 9.71
CA VAL A 43 8.38 -0.18 8.43
C VAL A 43 9.62 0.71 8.39
N ASP A 44 9.95 1.39 9.48
CA ASP A 44 11.18 2.18 9.60
C ASP A 44 12.43 1.34 9.34
N LYS A 45 12.50 0.16 9.98
CA LYS A 45 13.62 -0.76 9.83
C LYS A 45 13.77 -1.30 8.40
N GLU A 46 12.67 -1.70 7.77
CA GLU A 46 12.70 -2.40 6.48
C GLU A 46 12.64 -1.46 5.27
N PHE A 47 12.01 -0.29 5.40
CA PHE A 47 11.73 0.63 4.29
C PHE A 47 12.07 2.10 4.57
N GLY A 48 12.43 2.44 5.80
CA GLY A 48 12.93 3.75 6.19
C GLY A 48 11.90 4.74 6.72
N MET A 49 12.44 5.81 7.29
CA MET A 49 11.71 6.82 8.07
C MET A 49 10.57 7.52 7.34
N TYR A 50 10.67 7.75 6.02
CA TYR A 50 9.57 8.41 5.29
C TYR A 50 8.30 7.57 5.30
N TRP A 51 8.43 6.27 5.06
CA TRP A 51 7.30 5.35 5.05
C TRP A 51 6.79 5.06 6.46
N LYS A 52 7.66 5.08 7.47
CA LYS A 52 7.24 5.09 8.88
C LYS A 52 6.24 6.23 9.15
N ASN A 53 6.59 7.45 8.76
CA ASN A 53 5.75 8.63 9.02
C ASN A 53 4.38 8.51 8.33
N GLU A 54 4.35 7.95 7.11
CA GLU A 54 3.09 7.71 6.38
C GLU A 54 2.25 6.62 7.04
N VAL A 55 2.87 5.55 7.56
CA VAL A 55 2.18 4.55 8.39
C VAL A 55 1.61 5.20 9.64
N GLU A 56 2.38 6.03 10.35
CA GLU A 56 1.88 6.73 11.54
C GLU A 56 0.67 7.62 11.23
N ALA A 57 0.66 8.28 10.06
CA ALA A 57 -0.50 9.02 9.57
C ALA A 57 -1.70 8.09 9.28
N ALA A 58 -1.47 6.89 8.77
CA ALA A 58 -2.52 5.89 8.53
C ALA A 58 -3.27 5.52 9.82
N PHE A 59 -2.54 5.44 10.94
CA PHE A 59 -3.09 5.15 12.27
C PHE A 59 -3.87 6.32 12.90
N SER A 60 -3.89 7.51 12.28
CA SER A 60 -4.71 8.65 12.72
C SER A 60 -6.19 8.54 12.33
N ARG A 61 -6.58 7.48 11.62
CA ARG A 61 -7.95 7.21 11.17
C ARG A 61 -8.49 5.91 11.75
N LEU A 62 -9.82 5.82 11.89
CA LEU A 62 -10.53 4.61 12.26
C LEU A 62 -11.65 4.34 11.23
N PRO A 63 -11.63 3.19 10.53
CA PRO A 63 -10.59 2.14 10.57
C PRO A 63 -9.22 2.63 10.08
N VAL A 64 -8.12 2.04 10.56
CA VAL A 64 -6.74 2.41 10.19
C VAL A 64 -6.54 2.30 8.69
N HIS A 65 -6.01 3.33 8.02
CA HIS A 65 -5.81 3.34 6.56
C HIS A 65 -4.54 2.59 6.12
N CYS A 66 -4.32 1.42 6.70
CA CYS A 66 -3.20 0.55 6.40
C CYS A 66 -3.70 -0.90 6.42
N PHE A 67 -3.23 -1.71 5.50
CA PHE A 67 -3.30 -3.17 5.58
C PHE A 67 -1.91 -3.73 5.83
N ILE A 68 -1.84 -4.78 6.64
CA ILE A 68 -0.62 -5.58 6.85
C ILE A 68 -0.85 -7.01 6.38
N ALA A 69 0.22 -7.62 5.88
CA ALA A 69 0.35 -9.05 5.72
C ALA A 69 1.12 -9.60 6.90
N GLN A 70 0.59 -10.61 7.57
CA GLN A 70 1.26 -11.22 8.71
C GLN A 70 1.18 -12.74 8.68
N ARG A 71 2.17 -13.37 9.28
CA ARG A 71 2.15 -14.78 9.65
C ARG A 71 2.53 -14.88 11.11
N GLU A 72 1.60 -15.37 11.93
CA GLU A 72 1.73 -15.32 13.39
C GLU A 72 2.05 -13.89 13.85
N ASN A 73 3.21 -13.68 14.48
CA ASN A 73 3.68 -12.37 14.96
C ASN A 73 4.69 -11.69 14.01
N GLU A 74 4.92 -12.25 12.81
CA GLU A 74 5.82 -11.70 11.80
C GLU A 74 5.05 -10.85 10.79
N ILE A 75 5.42 -9.57 10.63
CA ILE A 75 4.92 -8.71 9.55
C ILE A 75 5.72 -9.01 8.27
N LEU A 76 5.01 -9.26 7.18
CA LEU A 76 5.55 -9.69 5.89
C LEU A 76 5.42 -8.61 4.81
N GLY A 77 4.53 -7.65 5.02
CA GLY A 77 4.26 -6.56 4.09
C GLY A 77 3.20 -5.60 4.63
N PHE A 78 3.11 -4.44 4.00
CA PHE A 78 2.13 -3.42 4.34
C PHE A 78 1.72 -2.60 3.10
N ALA A 79 0.56 -1.97 3.18
CA ALA A 79 0.11 -0.97 2.23
C ALA A 79 -0.73 0.09 2.91
N CYS A 80 -0.39 1.35 2.68
CA CYS A 80 -1.12 2.51 3.14
C CYS A 80 -1.93 3.14 1.99
N PHE A 81 -2.91 3.94 2.37
CA PHE A 81 -3.66 4.80 1.47
C PHE A 81 -4.14 6.03 2.23
N GLU A 82 -4.40 7.14 1.55
CA GLU A 82 -4.83 8.41 2.17
C GLU A 82 -3.83 8.94 3.22
N THR A 83 -2.54 8.63 3.08
CA THR A 83 -1.50 8.99 4.06
C THR A 83 -0.62 10.15 3.61
N THR A 84 -0.23 10.19 2.33
CA THR A 84 0.52 11.34 1.77
C THR A 84 -0.41 12.46 1.32
N ALA A 85 -1.50 12.08 0.65
CA ALA A 85 -2.52 12.98 0.12
C ALA A 85 -3.85 12.24 0.02
N LYS A 86 -4.95 13.00 -0.11
CA LYS A 86 -6.25 12.41 -0.43
C LYS A 86 -6.19 11.71 -1.79
N ASN A 87 -6.92 10.61 -1.89
CA ASN A 87 -7.06 9.74 -3.04
C ASN A 87 -5.75 9.07 -3.52
N PHE A 88 -4.73 9.02 -2.66
CA PHE A 88 -3.46 8.35 -2.96
C PHE A 88 -3.39 6.98 -2.30
N PHE A 89 -3.00 5.97 -3.06
CA PHE A 89 -2.48 4.70 -2.59
C PHE A 89 -0.95 4.78 -2.50
N GLY A 90 -0.41 4.22 -1.42
CA GLY A 90 1.01 4.24 -1.11
C GLY A 90 1.30 4.90 0.24
N PRO A 91 2.43 4.57 0.88
CA PRO A 91 3.44 3.63 0.41
C PRO A 91 3.00 2.16 0.55
N THR A 92 3.73 1.25 -0.10
CA THR A 92 3.54 -0.20 0.06
C THR A 92 4.86 -0.94 -0.07
N GLY A 93 5.03 -1.99 0.73
CA GLY A 93 6.24 -2.80 0.72
C GLY A 93 5.97 -4.22 1.18
N THR A 94 6.72 -5.18 0.64
CA THR A 94 6.76 -6.57 1.11
C THR A 94 8.20 -6.96 1.33
N LEU A 95 8.47 -7.80 2.34
CA LEU A 95 9.80 -8.38 2.53
C LEU A 95 10.29 -9.04 1.24
N GLU A 96 11.58 -8.88 0.94
CA GLU A 96 12.16 -9.37 -0.30
C GLU A 96 11.94 -10.88 -0.50
N LYS A 97 12.14 -11.67 0.58
CA LYS A 97 11.91 -13.13 0.61
C LYS A 97 10.45 -13.54 0.34
N MET A 98 9.50 -12.59 0.40
CA MET A 98 8.08 -12.83 0.20
C MET A 98 7.56 -12.29 -1.14
N ARG A 99 8.42 -11.68 -1.97
CA ARG A 99 8.07 -11.25 -3.33
C ARG A 99 7.69 -12.46 -4.18
N GLY A 100 6.80 -12.25 -5.15
CA GLY A 100 6.28 -13.33 -6.01
C GLY A 100 5.21 -14.21 -5.40
N LYS A 101 4.92 -14.11 -4.09
CA LYS A 101 3.87 -14.88 -3.40
C LYS A 101 2.45 -14.26 -3.47
N GLY A 102 2.26 -13.20 -4.24
CA GLY A 102 0.94 -12.54 -4.36
C GLY A 102 0.55 -11.59 -3.21
N ILE A 103 1.36 -11.47 -2.15
CA ILE A 103 1.10 -10.57 -1.01
C ILE A 103 0.89 -9.13 -1.47
N GLY A 104 1.82 -8.58 -2.27
CA GLY A 104 1.72 -7.21 -2.76
C GLY A 104 0.46 -6.96 -3.60
N LYS A 105 0.03 -7.96 -4.40
CA LYS A 105 -1.21 -7.88 -5.19
C LYS A 105 -2.45 -7.79 -4.28
N ILE A 106 -2.52 -8.62 -3.23
CA ILE A 106 -3.66 -8.58 -2.31
C ILE A 106 -3.67 -7.27 -1.50
N LEU A 107 -2.52 -6.82 -1.00
CA LEU A 107 -2.40 -5.55 -0.28
C LEU A 107 -2.86 -4.35 -1.13
N LEU A 108 -2.46 -4.32 -2.40
CA LEU A 108 -2.89 -3.32 -3.36
C LEU A 108 -4.40 -3.35 -3.55
N VAL A 109 -4.97 -4.50 -3.91
CA VAL A 109 -6.40 -4.62 -4.23
C VAL A 109 -7.26 -4.32 -3.00
N LYS A 110 -6.94 -4.85 -1.81
CA LYS A 110 -7.68 -4.56 -0.57
C LYS A 110 -7.67 -3.07 -0.22
N SER A 111 -6.54 -2.38 -0.44
CA SER A 111 -6.45 -0.94 -0.23
C SER A 111 -7.29 -0.15 -1.23
N LEU A 112 -7.30 -0.55 -2.50
CA LEU A 112 -8.12 0.08 -3.53
C LEU A 112 -9.62 -0.18 -3.34
N GLU A 113 -10.00 -1.39 -2.91
CA GLU A 113 -11.37 -1.71 -2.49
C GLU A 113 -11.81 -0.85 -1.30
N ALA A 114 -10.92 -0.63 -0.34
CA ALA A 114 -11.18 0.29 0.76
C ALA A 114 -11.42 1.72 0.26
N MET A 115 -10.57 2.24 -0.62
CA MET A 115 -10.77 3.56 -1.22
C MET A 115 -12.09 3.64 -2.00
N LYS A 116 -12.46 2.58 -2.72
CA LYS A 116 -13.76 2.47 -3.39
C LYS A 116 -14.92 2.57 -2.39
N SER A 117 -14.83 1.87 -1.27
CA SER A 117 -15.85 1.92 -0.21
C SER A 117 -15.97 3.29 0.46
N MET A 118 -14.92 4.12 0.37
CA MET A 118 -14.93 5.52 0.83
C MET A 118 -15.61 6.47 -0.15
N GLY A 119 -16.02 5.99 -1.33
CA GLY A 119 -16.73 6.77 -2.36
C GLY A 119 -15.87 7.21 -3.53
N TYR A 120 -14.61 6.77 -3.63
CA TYR A 120 -13.78 7.07 -4.80
C TYR A 120 -14.16 6.17 -5.99
N ALA A 121 -14.26 6.77 -7.18
CA ALA A 121 -14.41 6.04 -8.45
C ALA A 121 -13.05 5.69 -9.08
N TYR A 122 -12.03 6.50 -8.77
CA TYR A 122 -10.66 6.36 -9.25
C TYR A 122 -9.69 6.64 -8.11
N ALA A 123 -8.52 6.01 -8.13
CA ALA A 123 -7.44 6.24 -7.18
C ALA A 123 -6.13 6.58 -7.90
N ILE A 124 -5.25 7.31 -7.22
CA ILE A 124 -3.89 7.63 -7.67
C ILE A 124 -2.92 6.71 -6.94
N ILE A 125 -2.01 6.05 -7.66
CA ILE A 125 -0.86 5.36 -7.08
C ILE A 125 0.31 6.33 -7.17
N GLY A 126 0.78 6.81 -6.02
CA GLY A 126 1.81 7.84 -5.96
C GLY A 126 3.22 7.27 -6.07
N GLY A 127 4.11 7.97 -6.78
CA GLY A 127 5.55 7.69 -6.76
C GLY A 127 5.91 6.27 -7.18
N VAL A 128 5.45 5.85 -8.36
CA VAL A 128 5.46 4.43 -8.75
C VAL A 128 6.85 3.87 -9.05
N GLY A 129 7.12 2.69 -8.49
CA GLY A 129 8.19 1.78 -8.93
C GLY A 129 7.95 0.34 -8.43
N PRO A 130 7.87 -0.69 -9.30
CA PRO A 130 7.84 -0.65 -10.77
C PRO A 130 6.42 -0.44 -11.34
N ALA A 131 6.29 0.36 -12.41
CA ALA A 131 5.00 0.67 -13.05
C ALA A 131 4.28 -0.56 -13.65
N ALA A 132 5.05 -1.47 -14.24
CA ALA A 132 4.51 -2.69 -14.83
C ALA A 132 3.73 -3.56 -13.83
N PHE A 133 4.10 -3.52 -12.53
CA PHE A 133 3.34 -4.24 -11.50
C PHE A 133 1.91 -3.72 -11.41
N TYR A 134 1.73 -2.41 -11.30
CA TYR A 134 0.40 -1.80 -11.16
C TYR A 134 -0.43 -1.88 -12.45
N GLU A 135 0.23 -1.73 -13.61
CA GLU A 135 -0.42 -1.93 -14.91
C GLU A 135 -0.97 -3.36 -15.04
N ASN A 136 -0.16 -4.37 -14.72
CA ASN A 136 -0.57 -5.77 -14.86
C ASN A 136 -1.63 -6.20 -13.83
N VAL A 137 -1.59 -5.65 -12.62
CA VAL A 137 -2.49 -6.09 -11.53
C VAL A 137 -3.85 -5.39 -11.58
N VAL A 138 -3.89 -4.08 -11.82
CA VAL A 138 -5.13 -3.27 -11.72
C VAL A 138 -5.38 -2.39 -12.94
N ASN A 139 -4.72 -2.67 -14.07
CA ASN A 139 -4.82 -1.89 -15.30
C ASN A 139 -4.53 -0.39 -15.07
N ALA A 140 -3.61 -0.08 -14.15
CA ALA A 140 -3.22 1.29 -13.85
C ALA A 140 -2.64 1.97 -15.10
N LYS A 141 -2.95 3.25 -15.30
CA LYS A 141 -2.44 4.06 -16.41
C LYS A 141 -1.59 5.21 -15.90
N ILE A 142 -0.48 5.48 -16.58
CA ILE A 142 0.38 6.62 -16.25
C ILE A 142 -0.43 7.91 -16.37
N ILE A 143 -0.29 8.80 -15.39
CA ILE A 143 -0.82 10.17 -15.46
C ILE A 143 0.21 11.03 -16.21
N GLU A 144 -0.18 11.59 -17.35
CA GLU A 144 0.72 12.46 -18.13
C GLU A 144 1.10 13.71 -17.33
N GLY A 145 2.38 14.10 -17.38
CA GLY A 145 2.90 15.26 -16.65
C GLY A 145 3.14 15.04 -15.16
N SER A 146 2.89 13.85 -14.61
CA SER A 146 3.09 13.54 -13.19
C SER A 146 4.56 13.34 -12.78
N ASP A 147 5.52 13.71 -13.62
CA ASP A 147 6.95 13.64 -13.28
C ASP A 147 7.30 14.59 -12.12
N ILE A 148 6.51 15.67 -12.01
CA ILE A 148 6.45 16.59 -10.88
C ILE A 148 5.18 16.27 -10.08
N SER A 149 5.34 15.50 -9.02
CA SER A 149 4.23 15.08 -8.14
C SER A 149 4.20 15.92 -6.85
N ILE A 150 3.32 15.57 -5.91
CA ILE A 150 3.19 16.17 -4.57
C ILE A 150 4.52 16.16 -3.79
N TYR A 151 5.45 15.29 -4.18
CA TYR A 151 6.78 15.14 -3.59
C TYR A 151 7.83 16.15 -4.11
N GLN A 152 7.49 17.06 -5.03
CA GLN A 152 8.46 17.95 -5.69
C GLN A 152 9.35 18.75 -4.73
N ASN A 153 8.81 19.18 -3.59
CA ASN A 153 9.50 19.97 -2.57
C ASN A 153 9.69 19.18 -1.27
N LEU A 154 9.62 17.85 -1.32
CA LEU A 154 9.79 17.00 -0.14
C LEU A 154 11.19 17.22 0.45
N LEU A 155 11.25 17.58 1.73
CA LEU A 155 12.51 17.72 2.45
C LEU A 155 13.22 16.37 2.50
N ARG A 156 14.44 16.33 1.98
CA ARG A 156 15.30 15.14 1.98
C ARG A 156 16.33 15.26 3.08
N LYS A 157 16.56 14.17 3.81
CA LYS A 157 17.72 14.08 4.70
C LYS A 157 18.95 14.29 3.81
N SER A 158 19.75 15.30 4.14
CA SER A 158 21.04 15.49 3.47
C SER A 158 21.86 14.20 3.60
N PRO A 159 22.60 13.80 2.54
CA PRO A 159 23.45 12.62 2.60
C PRO A 159 24.46 12.70 3.75
#